data_AF-A0A382T6U7-F1
#
_entry.id   AF-A0A382T6U7-F1
#
_cell.length_a   1.000
_cell.length_b   1.000
_cell.length_c   1.000
_cell.angle_alpha   90.00
_cell.angle_beta   90.00
_cell.angle_gamma   90.00
#
_symmetry.space_group_name_H-M   'P 1'
#
loop_
_entity.id
_entity.type
_entity.pdbx_description
1 polymer ?
#
loop_
_entity_poly.entity_id
_entity_poly.type
_entity_poly.pdbx_seq_one_letter_code
_entity_poly.pdbx_strand_id
1 'polypeptide(L)'
;MGELDGKVAIITGAGRLRGIGRAAAEALAKLGADVVVTGTGRSPDSFPDDEKAIGWKDIETVAERVRDIGRRALPLVVDVTNRDDVKRMVDET
;
A
#
# COMPACT_ATOMS: atom_id res chain seq x y z
N MET A 1 -12.65 -17.36 -9.98
CA MET A 1 -11.25 -16.99 -10.23
C MET A 1 -11.25 -15.53 -10.62
N GLY A 2 -10.64 -14.67 -9.81
CA GLY A 2 -10.43 -13.26 -10.12
C GLY A 2 -9.41 -13.09 -11.24
N GLU A 3 -9.50 -11.98 -11.99
CA GLU A 3 -8.64 -11.68 -13.13
C GLU A 3 -7.14 -11.67 -12.77
N LEU A 4 -6.82 -11.31 -11.53
CA LEU A 4 -5.45 -11.20 -11.02
C LEU A 4 -5.10 -12.29 -9.99
N ASP A 5 -5.87 -13.37 -9.92
CA ASP A 5 -5.55 -14.49 -9.03
C ASP A 5 -4.13 -15.02 -9.27
N GLY A 6 -3.37 -15.18 -8.19
CA GLY A 6 -1.98 -15.63 -8.22
C GLY A 6 -0.97 -14.56 -8.65
N LYS A 7 -1.39 -13.30 -8.83
CA LYS A 7 -0.49 -12.17 -9.10
C LYS A 7 -0.20 -11.37 -7.84
N VAL A 8 0.95 -10.69 -7.85
CA VAL A 8 1.35 -9.69 -6.86
C VAL A 8 1.39 -8.33 -7.54
N ALA A 9 0.74 -7.33 -6.94
CA ALA A 9 0.73 -5.95 -7.43
C ALA A 9 1.53 -5.07 -6.48
N ILE A 10 2.62 -4.47 -6.97
CA ILE A 10 3.39 -3.45 -6.24
C ILE A 10 2.80 -2.08 -6.56
N ILE A 11 2.38 -1.35 -5.53
CA ILE A 11 1.73 -0.05 -5.67
C ILE A 11 2.52 1.00 -4.90
N THR A 12 3.13 1.91 -5.65
CA THR A 12 3.91 3.00 -5.08
C THR A 12 3.03 4.19 -4.69
N GLY A 13 3.34 4.82 -3.55
CA GLY A 13 2.61 5.99 -3.07
C GLY A 13 1.15 5.67 -2.67
N ALA A 14 0.93 4.52 -2.04
CA ALA A 14 -0.40 4.01 -1.72
C ALA A 14 -0.91 4.38 -0.32
N GLY A 15 -0.13 5.09 0.49
CA GLY A 15 -0.47 5.29 1.90
C GLY A 15 -1.51 6.39 2.21
N ARG A 16 -1.91 7.27 1.28
CA ARG A 16 -2.85 8.38 1.60
C ARG A 16 -4.32 7.99 1.57
N LEU A 17 -5.12 8.54 2.50
CA LEU A 17 -6.55 8.26 2.62
C LEU A 17 -7.33 8.61 1.35
N ARG A 18 -7.02 9.75 0.73
CA ARG A 18 -7.64 10.18 -0.54
C ARG A 18 -6.76 9.87 -1.76
N GLY A 19 -5.73 9.05 -1.59
CA GLY A 19 -4.76 8.74 -2.63
C GLY A 19 -5.28 7.75 -3.67
N ILE A 20 -4.86 7.95 -4.93
CA ILE A 20 -5.13 7.02 -6.03
C ILE A 20 -4.48 5.65 -5.73
N GLY A 21 -3.29 5.62 -5.13
CA GLY A 21 -2.62 4.37 -4.80
C GLY A 21 -3.41 3.49 -3.82
N ARG A 22 -4.06 4.08 -2.80
CA ARG A 22 -4.98 3.33 -1.92
C ARG A 22 -6.14 2.74 -2.72
N ALA A 23 -6.80 3.55 -3.55
CA ALA A 23 -7.94 3.10 -4.35
C ALA A 23 -7.53 1.96 -5.31
N ALA A 24 -6.35 2.05 -5.91
CA ALA A 24 -5.77 1.01 -6.74
C ALA A 24 -5.49 -0.27 -5.95
N ALA A 25 -4.94 -0.17 -4.74
CA ALA A 25 -4.68 -1.33 -3.86
C ALA A 25 -5.96 -2.13 -3.58
N GLU A 26 -7.03 -1.44 -3.17
CA GLU A 26 -8.31 -2.08 -2.91
C GLU A 26 -8.94 -2.66 -4.18
N ALA A 27 -8.81 -1.98 -5.32
CA ALA A 27 -9.36 -2.45 -6.59
C ALA A 27 -8.65 -3.71 -7.10
N LEU A 28 -7.32 -3.72 -7.11
CA LEU A 28 -6.53 -4.87 -7.56
C LEU A 28 -6.67 -6.07 -6.61
N ALA A 29 -6.78 -5.82 -5.30
CA ALA A 29 -7.09 -6.87 -4.32
C ALA A 29 -8.45 -7.53 -4.61
N LYS A 30 -9.49 -6.75 -4.92
CA LYS A 30 -10.82 -7.29 -5.30
C LYS A 30 -10.78 -8.11 -6.59
N LEU A 31 -9.82 -7.84 -7.48
CA LEU A 31 -9.57 -8.63 -8.68
C LEU A 31 -8.74 -9.90 -8.42
N GLY A 32 -8.24 -10.12 -7.20
CA GLY A 32 -7.53 -11.34 -6.80
C GLY A 32 -6.03 -11.19 -6.57
N ALA A 33 -5.47 -9.99 -6.71
CA ALA A 33 -4.04 -9.77 -6.48
C ALA A 33 -3.70 -9.78 -4.97
N ASP A 34 -2.53 -10.30 -4.62
CA ASP A 34 -1.86 -9.87 -3.39
C ASP A 34 -1.19 -8.52 -3.63
N VAL A 35 -1.07 -7.68 -2.60
CA VAL A 35 -0.67 -6.29 -2.80
C VAL A 35 0.52 -5.92 -1.92
N VAL A 36 1.51 -5.27 -2.53
CA VAL A 36 2.62 -4.63 -1.83
C VAL A 36 2.31 -3.14 -1.81
N VAL A 37 2.11 -2.58 -0.62
CA VAL A 37 1.67 -1.21 -0.41
C VAL A 37 2.88 -0.39 -0.01
N THR A 38 3.32 0.55 -0.86
CA THR A 38 4.50 1.35 -0.55
C THR A 38 4.21 2.82 -0.31
N GLY A 39 5.03 3.41 0.57
CA GLY A 39 4.94 4.80 0.99
C GLY A 39 6.30 5.29 1.49
N THR A 40 6.44 6.60 1.65
CA THR A 40 7.72 7.21 2.05
C THR A 40 7.96 7.16 3.56
N GLY A 41 7.04 6.61 4.36
CA GLY A 41 7.18 6.52 5.81
C GLY A 41 7.25 7.89 6.51
N ARG A 42 6.64 8.92 5.90
CA ARG A 42 6.60 10.26 6.49
C ARG A 42 5.95 10.22 7.87
N SER A 43 6.47 11.04 8.80
CA SER A 43 5.91 11.13 10.15
C SER A 43 4.40 11.40 10.11
N PRO A 44 3.59 10.72 10.95
CA PRO A 44 2.18 11.05 11.14
C PRO A 44 1.92 12.54 11.44
N ASP A 45 2.89 13.24 12.02
CA ASP A 45 2.80 14.69 12.30
C ASP A 45 2.66 15.52 11.01
N SER A 46 3.15 15.01 9.89
CA SER A 46 3.04 15.63 8.58
C SER A 46 1.71 15.35 7.86
N PHE A 47 0.82 14.56 8.47
CA PHE A 47 -0.45 14.20 7.85
C PHE A 47 -1.48 15.33 7.97
N PRO A 48 -2.39 15.46 7.00
CA PRO A 48 -3.57 16.32 7.12
C PRO A 48 -4.35 16.06 8.42
N ASP A 49 -4.96 17.11 8.99
CA ASP A 49 -5.66 17.02 10.28
C ASP A 49 -6.85 16.05 10.25
N ASP A 50 -7.52 15.92 9.09
CA ASP A 50 -8.60 14.95 8.91
C ASP A 50 -8.11 13.50 8.92
N GLU A 51 -6.93 13.20 8.38
CA GLU A 51 -6.29 11.88 8.47
C GLU A 51 -5.89 11.56 9.92
N LYS A 52 -5.36 12.54 10.65
CA LYS A 52 -5.00 12.39 12.08
C LYS A 52 -6.23 12.12 12.95
N ALA A 53 -7.33 12.83 12.72
CA ALA A 53 -8.56 12.71 13.50
C ALA A 53 -9.17 11.30 13.47
N ILE A 54 -8.96 10.56 12.38
CA ILE A 54 -9.45 9.17 12.22
C ILE A 54 -8.39 8.11 12.52
N GLY A 55 -7.19 8.53 12.96
CA GLY A 55 -6.08 7.62 13.25
C GLY A 55 -5.53 6.88 12.04
N TRP A 56 -5.52 7.52 10.86
CA TRP A 56 -5.01 6.92 9.62
C TRP A 56 -3.49 6.68 9.70
N LYS A 57 -3.06 5.44 9.42
CA LYS A 57 -1.66 4.98 9.59
C LYS A 57 -0.94 4.71 8.26
N ASP A 58 -1.13 5.60 7.29
CA ASP A 58 -0.46 5.53 5.98
C ASP A 58 -0.62 4.15 5.30
N ILE A 59 0.49 3.52 4.91
CA ILE A 59 0.52 2.21 4.25
C ILE A 59 -0.09 1.07 5.09
N GLU A 60 -0.06 1.17 6.43
CA GLU A 60 -0.58 0.11 7.29
C GLU A 60 -2.10 0.00 7.22
N THR A 61 -2.80 1.14 7.27
CA THR A 61 -4.27 1.12 7.14
C THR A 61 -4.71 0.62 5.77
N VAL A 62 -3.92 0.86 4.72
CA VAL A 62 -4.22 0.32 3.39
C VAL A 62 -3.95 -1.19 3.33
N ALA A 63 -2.86 -1.66 3.95
CA ALA A 63 -2.57 -3.09 4.04
C ALA A 63 -3.66 -3.84 4.83
N GLU A 64 -4.16 -3.28 5.93
CA GLU A 64 -5.31 -3.80 6.68
C GLU A 64 -6.55 -3.93 5.76
N ARG A 65 -6.89 -2.89 5.00
CA ARG A 65 -8.03 -2.93 4.07
C ARG A 65 -7.88 -3.98 2.97
N VAL A 66 -6.67 -4.22 2.46
CA VAL A 66 -6.41 -5.31 1.52
C VAL A 66 -6.60 -6.68 2.18
N ARG A 67 -6.16 -6.83 3.44
CA ARG A 67 -6.37 -8.06 4.23
C ARG A 67 -7.86 -8.31 4.50
N ASP A 68 -8.64 -7.27 4.78
CA ASP A 68 -10.10 -7.36 4.95
C ASP A 68 -10.83 -7.82 3.67
N ILE A 69 -10.26 -7.54 2.50
CA ILE A 69 -10.76 -8.06 1.20
C ILE A 69 -10.42 -9.56 1.02
N GLY A 70 -9.60 -10.13 1.91
CA GLY A 70 -9.20 -11.54 1.88
C GLY A 70 -7.92 -11.80 1.08
N ARG A 71 -7.11 -10.76 0.83
CA ARG A 71 -5.83 -10.87 0.11
C ARG A 71 -4.63 -10.65 1.02
N ARG A 72 -3.46 -11.12 0.61
CA ARG A 72 -2.21 -10.84 1.35
C ARG A 72 -1.77 -9.41 1.07
N ALA A 73 -1.23 -8.75 2.09
CA ALA A 73 -0.72 -7.39 1.98
C ALA A 73 0.64 -7.25 2.68
N LEU A 74 1.62 -6.70 1.96
CA LEU A 74 2.95 -6.37 2.46
C LEU A 74 3.15 -4.84 2.43
N PRO A 75 3.06 -4.14 3.58
CA PRO A 75 3.40 -2.73 3.66
C PRO A 75 4.94 -2.56 3.68
N LEU A 76 5.48 -1.70 2.82
CA LEU A 76 6.91 -1.39 2.79
C LEU A 76 7.15 0.12 2.72
N VAL A 77 8.07 0.61 3.58
CA VAL A 77 8.61 1.96 3.43
C VAL A 77 9.67 1.94 2.33
N VAL A 78 9.43 2.72 1.28
CA VAL A 78 10.26 2.79 0.08
C VAL A 78 10.33 4.24 -0.40
N ASP A 79 11.54 4.79 -0.47
CA ASP A 79 11.82 5.94 -1.31
C ASP A 79 12.15 5.47 -2.73
N VAL A 80 11.23 5.66 -3.67
CA VAL A 80 11.41 5.25 -5.08
C VAL A 80 12.53 6.02 -5.80
N THR A 81 13.03 7.11 -5.23
CA THR A 81 14.19 7.84 -5.75
C THR A 81 15.52 7.19 -5.34
N ASN A 82 15.49 6.31 -4.34
CA ASN A 82 16.64 5.52 -3.90
C ASN A 82 16.62 4.13 -4.56
N ARG A 83 17.66 3.84 -5.34
CA ARG A 83 17.80 2.57 -6.08
C ARG A 83 17.88 1.35 -5.16
N ASP A 84 18.52 1.47 -3.99
CA ASP A 84 18.67 0.35 -3.07
C ASP A 84 17.35 -0.01 -2.39
N ASP A 85 16.53 1.01 -2.08
CA ASP A 85 15.17 0.83 -1.59
C ASP A 85 14.27 0.14 -2.62
N VAL A 86 14.35 0.55 -3.90
CA VAL A 86 13.61 -0.11 -4.98
C VAL A 86 14.06 -1.55 -5.16
N LYS A 87 15.36 -1.83 -5.06
CA LYS A 87 15.88 -3.21 -5.15
C LYS A 87 15.36 -4.06 -3.99
N ARG A 88 15.46 -3.57 -2.75
CA ARG A 88 14.93 -4.26 -1.56
C ARG A 88 13.45 -4.57 -1.72
N MET A 89 12.66 -3.59 -2.18
CA MET A 89 11.23 -3.77 -2.43
C MET A 89 10.95 -4.91 -3.41
N VAL A 90 11.73 -5.08 -4.48
CA VAL A 90 11.50 -6.17 -5.44
C VAL A 90 11.94 -7.52 -4.89
N ASP A 91 13.03 -7.57 -4.12
CA ASP A 91 13.57 -8.82 -3.56
C ASP A 91 12.66 -9.41 -2.46
N GLU A 92 11.84 -8.58 -1.79
CA GLU A 92 10.95 -8.98 -0.69
C GLU A 92 9.54 -9.41 -1.15
N THR A 93 9.23 -9.38 -2.45
CA THR A 93 7.87 -9.55 -3.01
C THR A 93 7.72 -10.79 -3.88
#